data_AF-A0A821MLR4-F1
#
_entry.id   AF-A0A821MLR4-F1
#
_cell.length_a   1.000
_cell.length_b   1.000
_cell.length_c   1.000
_cell.angle_alpha   90.00
_cell.angle_beta   90.00
_cell.angle_gamma   90.00
#
_symmetry.space_group_name_H-M   'P 1'
#
loop_
_entity.id
_entity.type
_entity.pdbx_description
1 polymer ?
#
loop_
_entity_poly.entity_id
_entity_poly.type
_entity_poly.pdbx_seq_one_letter_code
_entity_poly.pdbx_strand_id
1 'polypeptide(L)'
;MTFNIASCHESQRGVIDVAHTTKIEQPDIIAVQEVDRFTRRSGTEIDQSYELAHLAGLPYSTFVHSMDFNGGQYGNAILSRHP
;
A
#
# COMPACT_ATOMS: atom_id res chain seq x y z
N MET A 1 7.25 7.33 9.00
CA MET A 1 7.58 7.54 7.56
C MET A 1 6.32 7.93 6.81
N THR A 2 6.43 8.68 5.70
CA THR A 2 5.33 8.84 4.74
C THR A 2 5.83 8.51 3.34
N PHE A 3 4.99 7.87 2.51
CA PHE A 3 5.36 7.51 1.15
C PHE A 3 4.13 7.50 0.23
N ASN A 4 4.13 8.35 -0.80
CA ASN A 4 3.20 8.25 -1.91
C ASN A 4 3.72 7.21 -2.90
N ILE A 5 2.93 6.16 -3.16
CA ILE A 5 3.35 5.03 -4.00
C ILE A 5 2.83 5.13 -5.44
N ALA A 6 2.03 6.15 -5.78
CA ALA A 6 1.41 6.31 -7.09
C ALA A 6 0.72 5.03 -7.61
N SER A 7 0.02 4.33 -6.71
CA SER A 7 -0.58 3.00 -6.95
C SER A 7 0.38 1.96 -7.50
N CYS A 8 1.67 2.14 -7.23
CA CYS A 8 2.80 1.41 -7.78
C CYS A 8 2.86 1.40 -9.32
N HIS A 9 2.25 2.38 -10.00
CA HIS A 9 2.20 2.44 -11.46
C HIS A 9 3.57 2.59 -12.11
N GLU A 10 4.48 3.33 -11.45
CA GLU A 10 5.85 3.58 -11.90
C GLU A 10 6.84 2.47 -11.49
N SER A 11 6.41 1.49 -10.69
CA SER A 11 7.28 0.42 -10.20
C SER A 11 7.21 -0.80 -11.12
N GLN A 12 8.37 -1.27 -11.57
CA GLN A 12 8.48 -2.49 -12.39
C GLN A 12 8.00 -3.74 -11.64
N ARG A 13 8.16 -3.80 -10.31
CA ARG A 13 7.72 -4.94 -9.48
C ARG A 13 6.55 -4.59 -8.56
N GLY A 14 5.88 -3.48 -8.81
CA GLY A 14 4.75 -3.01 -8.04
C GLY A 14 5.04 -2.85 -6.54
N VAL A 15 4.16 -3.44 -5.72
CA VAL A 15 4.20 -3.38 -4.26
C VAL A 15 5.50 -3.96 -3.66
N ILE A 16 6.20 -4.84 -4.39
CA ILE A 16 7.45 -5.48 -3.95
C ILE A 16 8.57 -4.46 -3.77
N ASP A 17 8.71 -3.49 -4.69
CA ASP A 17 9.76 -2.48 -4.59
C ASP A 17 9.54 -1.55 -3.40
N VAL A 18 8.28 -1.14 -3.17
CA VAL A 18 7.90 -0.31 -2.03
C VAL A 18 8.15 -1.07 -0.71
N ALA A 19 7.81 -2.36 -0.66
CA ALA A 19 8.05 -3.20 0.51
C ALA A 19 9.55 -3.35 0.80
N HIS A 20 10.37 -3.50 -0.24
CA HIS A 20 11.82 -3.56 -0.11
C HIS A 20 12.40 -2.28 0.49
N THR A 21 12.01 -1.11 -0.03
CA THR A 21 12.40 0.19 0.54
C THR A 21 11.95 0.32 1.99
N THR A 22 10.70 -0.05 2.29
CA THR A 22 10.16 -0.02 3.66
C THR A 22 10.97 -0.90 4.61
N LYS A 23 11.42 -2.09 4.17
CA LYS A 23 12.27 -2.98 4.95
C LYS A 23 13.67 -2.43 5.22
N ILE A 24 14.25 -1.68 4.28
CA ILE A 24 15.57 -1.04 4.47
C ILE A 24 15.48 0.05 5.53
N GLU A 25 14.45 0.89 5.41
CA GLU A 25 14.28 2.07 6.26
C GLU A 25 13.72 1.74 7.65
N GLN A 26 13.15 0.55 7.82
CA GLN A 26 12.68 -0.01 9.09
C GLN A 26 11.77 0.94 9.91
N PRO A 27 10.73 1.56 9.34
CA PRO A 27 9.82 2.39 10.12
C PRO A 27 8.98 1.53 11.07
N ASP A 28 8.56 2.13 12.19
CA ASP A 28 7.52 1.55 13.05
C ASP A 28 6.11 1.81 12.51
N ILE A 29 5.92 2.98 11.89
CA ILE A 29 4.66 3.41 11.28
C ILE A 29 4.95 4.09 9.93
N ILE A 30 4.15 3.74 8.93
CA ILE A 30 4.15 4.39 7.61
C ILE A 30 2.74 4.81 7.20
N ALA A 31 2.62 6.08 6.80
CA ALA A 31 1.45 6.59 6.09
C ALA A 31 1.68 6.46 4.58
N VAL A 32 0.81 5.73 3.89
CA VAL A 32 0.94 5.43 2.46
C VAL A 32 -0.18 6.14 1.69
N GLN A 33 0.18 6.85 0.64
CA GLN A 33 -0.78 7.58 -0.22
C GLN A 33 -0.89 6.95 -1.60
N GLU A 34 -2.03 7.18 -2.25
CA GLU A 34 -2.34 6.71 -3.61
C GLU A 34 -2.41 5.19 -3.72
N VAL A 35 -3.07 4.56 -2.75
CA VAL A 35 -3.21 3.11 -2.64
C VAL A 35 -4.44 2.65 -3.39
N ASP A 36 -4.27 1.65 -4.25
CA ASP A 36 -5.37 0.93 -4.90
C ASP A 36 -5.83 -0.26 -4.07
N ARG A 37 -7.15 -0.47 -4.06
CA ARG A 37 -7.79 -1.65 -3.48
C ARG A 37 -8.88 -2.17 -4.42
N PHE A 38 -8.68 -3.38 -4.94
CA PHE A 38 -9.55 -4.09 -5.86
C PHE A 38 -9.86 -3.34 -7.17
N THR A 39 -8.96 -2.45 -7.61
CA THR A 39 -9.14 -1.71 -8.86
C THR A 39 -8.78 -2.57 -10.07
N ARG A 40 -9.41 -2.34 -11.22
CA ARG A 40 -8.99 -3.04 -12.47
C ARG A 40 -7.56 -2.69 -12.90
N ARG A 41 -7.05 -1.52 -12.48
CA ARG A 41 -5.68 -1.06 -12.77
C ARG A 41 -4.65 -1.94 -12.07
N SER A 42 -4.88 -2.22 -10.78
CA SER A 42 -3.92 -2.96 -9.96
C SER A 42 -4.26 -4.45 -9.83
N GLY A 43 -5.47 -4.85 -10.19
CA GLY A 43 -6.01 -6.20 -10.08
C GLY A 43 -7.23 -6.22 -9.15
N THR A 44 -8.33 -6.81 -9.62
CA THR A 44 -9.62 -6.80 -8.90
C THR A 44 -9.62 -7.62 -7.61
N GLU A 45 -8.56 -8.37 -7.35
CA GLU A 45 -8.37 -9.16 -6.12
C GLU A 45 -7.23 -8.61 -5.25
N ILE A 46 -6.60 -7.49 -5.64
CA ILE A 46 -5.43 -6.94 -4.96
C ILE A 46 -5.82 -5.80 -4.01
N ASP A 47 -5.50 -5.96 -2.73
CA ASP A 47 -5.45 -4.88 -1.75
C ASP A 47 -3.99 -4.49 -1.53
N GLN A 48 -3.55 -3.39 -2.15
CA GLN A 48 -2.14 -2.98 -2.08
C GLN A 48 -1.70 -2.67 -0.64
N SER A 49 -2.60 -2.18 0.22
CA SER A 49 -2.24 -1.88 1.61
C SER A 49 -1.91 -3.15 2.39
N TYR A 50 -2.72 -4.19 2.21
CA TYR A 50 -2.53 -5.49 2.85
C TYR A 50 -1.27 -6.19 2.33
N GLU A 51 -1.09 -6.25 1.00
CA GLU A 51 0.09 -6.85 0.38
C GLU A 51 1.38 -6.13 0.79
N LEU A 52 1.36 -4.79 0.80
CA LEU A 52 2.52 -4.00 1.23
C LEU A 52 2.86 -4.28 2.69
N ALA A 53 1.87 -4.31 3.58
CA ALA A 53 2.04 -4.59 5.00
C ALA A 53 2.64 -5.98 5.24
N HIS A 54 2.09 -6.99 4.56
CA HIS A 54 2.59 -8.36 4.59
C HIS A 54 4.06 -8.44 4.11
N LEU A 55 4.36 -7.87 2.95
CA LEU A 55 5.68 -7.89 2.36
C LEU A 55 6.70 -7.05 3.14
N ALA A 56 6.28 -5.96 3.78
CA ALA A 56 7.15 -5.08 4.57
C ALA A 56 7.41 -5.60 5.99
N GLY A 57 6.64 -6.60 6.47
CA GLY A 57 6.73 -7.09 7.84
C GLY A 57 6.10 -6.15 8.88
N LEU A 58 5.09 -5.39 8.46
CA LEU A 58 4.29 -4.51 9.32
C LEU A 58 2.91 -5.17 9.52
N PRO A 59 2.69 -5.94 10.60
CA PRO A 59 1.53 -6.83 10.72
C PRO A 59 0.17 -6.12 10.79
N TYR A 60 0.14 -4.83 11.10
CA TYR A 60 -1.09 -4.05 11.19
C TYR A 60 -1.20 -3.14 9.98
N SER A 61 -2.36 -3.12 9.34
CA SER A 61 -2.67 -2.17 8.27
C SER A 61 -4.12 -1.75 8.31
N THR A 62 -4.39 -0.53 7.85
CA THR A 62 -5.74 -0.01 7.67
C THR A 62 -5.79 0.80 6.40
N PHE A 63 -6.66 0.40 5.48
CA PHE A 63 -7.00 1.18 4.30
C PHE A 63 -8.09 2.21 4.64
N VAL A 64 -7.89 3.44 4.19
CA VAL A 64 -8.83 4.56 4.32
C VAL A 64 -9.28 4.94 2.92
N HIS A 65 -10.54 4.61 2.61
CA HIS A 65 -11.16 4.91 1.32
C HIS A 65 -11.33 6.42 1.12
N SER A 66 -10.85 6.94 -0.01
CA SER A 66 -11.04 8.33 -0.40
C SER A 66 -12.09 8.48 -1.51
N MET A 67 -12.08 7.58 -2.49
CA MET A 67 -13.04 7.57 -3.60
C MET A 67 -13.13 6.21 -4.29
N ASP A 68 -14.26 5.96 -4.95
CA ASP A 68 -14.38 4.85 -5.90
C ASP A 68 -13.55 5.14 -7.15
N PHE A 69 -12.80 4.15 -7.62
CA PHE A 69 -11.93 4.31 -8.77
C PHE A 69 -11.75 3.01 -9.55
N ASN A 70 -11.93 3.08 -10.87
CA ASN A 70 -11.67 1.98 -11.81
C ASN A 70 -12.26 0.61 -11.37
N GLY A 71 -13.51 0.64 -10.89
CA GLY A 71 -14.23 -0.56 -10.43
C GLY A 71 -13.84 -1.07 -9.04
N GLY A 72 -12.93 -0.39 -8.35
CA GLY A 72 -12.54 -0.65 -6.96
C GLY A 72 -12.45 0.65 -6.17
N GLN A 73 -11.48 0.72 -5.27
CA GLN A 73 -11.30 1.82 -4.32
C GLN A 73 -9.90 2.42 -4.43
N TYR A 74 -9.81 3.73 -4.22
CA TYR A 74 -8.56 4.46 -4.16
C TYR A 74 -8.53 5.29 -2.87
N GLY A 75 -7.36 5.36 -2.23
CA GLY A 75 -7.22 6.12 -1.00
C GLY A 75 -5.84 6.05 -0.39
N ASN A 76 -5.81 6.06 0.94
CA ASN A 76 -4.59 6.05 1.74
C ASN A 76 -4.56 4.80 2.63
N ALA A 77 -3.42 4.52 3.23
CA ALA A 77 -3.30 3.49 4.24
C ALA A 77 -2.35 3.90 5.37
N ILE A 78 -2.52 3.28 6.53
CA ILE A 78 -1.54 3.28 7.60
C ILE A 78 -1.08 1.83 7.79
N LEU A 79 0.23 1.62 7.86
CA LEU A 79 0.82 0.33 8.20
C LEU A 79 1.67 0.52 9.46
N SER A 80 1.63 -0.47 10.36
CA SER A 80 2.21 -0.36 11.68
C SER A 80 2.81 -1.67 12.15
N ARG A 81 3.90 -1.55 12.92
CA ARG A 81 4.49 -2.64 13.71
C ARG A 81 3.67 -2.93 14.97
N HIS A 82 2.89 -1.97 15.43
CA HIS A 82 2.11 -1.99 16.67
C HIS A 82 0.60 -1.96 16.42
N PRO A 83 -0.22 -2.58 17.30
CA PRO A 83 -1.68 -2.52 17.22
C PRO A 83 -2.25 -1.09 17.25
#